data_AF-A0A2W6YYX7-F1
#
_entry.id   AF-A0A2W6YYX7-F1
#
_cell.length_a   1.000
_cell.length_b   1.000
_cell.length_c   1.000
_cell.angle_alpha   90.00
_cell.angle_beta   90.00
_cell.angle_gamma   90.00
#
_symmetry.space_group_name_H-M   'P 1'
#
loop_
_entity.id
_entity.type
_entity.pdbx_description
1 polymer ?
#
loop_
_entity_poly.entity_id
_entity_poly.type
_entity_poly.pdbx_seq_one_letter_code
_entity_poly.pdbx_strand_id
1 'polypeptide(L)'
;MIVDKKLSKQVKVMYSADIRQGLLTVINRRANLTLQLRSILDEAAVELKINGNTEMEQTLLTVLHDLFRNGYLAWGHNIANAQPPFFHITKQGRIALQTLSRDPMNPDGYKAYLLTQVSLSAIPMSYITEALDTYNANCHKATAVMVGCAAESVTLELRETLVKRMTSLGHNPPAKLKNWKIGEVLSSIKNILDNQTSNMPQPLREKYNAFWTAFTEQIRINRNDAGHPISVDPVTQESVHASLLILPDQARLAADLKDWINTSYT
;
A
#
# COMPACT_ATOMS: atom_id res chain seq x y z
N MET A 1 1.93 -55.67 7.82
CA MET A 1 2.43 -54.43 8.43
C MET A 1 3.47 -53.80 7.52
N ILE A 2 3.03 -53.06 6.49
CA ILE A 2 3.87 -52.09 5.77
C ILE A 2 2.92 -50.94 5.44
N VAL A 3 3.01 -49.87 6.22
CA VAL A 3 2.29 -48.61 5.97
C VAL A 3 3.15 -47.81 5.01
N ASP A 4 2.69 -47.70 3.77
CA ASP A 4 3.31 -46.89 2.74
C ASP A 4 3.11 -45.40 3.08
N LYS A 5 4.11 -44.82 3.76
CA LYS A 5 4.21 -43.38 4.00
C LYS A 5 4.56 -42.68 2.68
N LYS A 6 3.57 -42.48 1.81
CA LYS A 6 3.70 -41.49 0.74
C LYS A 6 3.68 -40.09 1.36
N LEU A 7 4.87 -39.49 1.40
CA LEU A 7 5.12 -38.08 1.66
C LEU A 7 4.11 -37.20 0.90
N SER A 8 3.31 -36.43 1.62
CA SER A 8 2.67 -35.24 1.06
C SER A 8 3.74 -34.15 0.91
N LYS A 9 4.26 -33.98 -0.30
CA LYS A 9 4.86 -32.69 -0.68
C LYS A 9 3.70 -31.74 -0.94
N GLN A 10 3.38 -30.89 0.03
CA GLN A 10 2.58 -29.70 -0.21
C GLN A 10 3.32 -28.87 -1.27
N VAL A 11 2.78 -28.82 -2.48
CA VAL A 11 3.23 -27.89 -3.52
C VAL A 11 2.85 -26.50 -3.03
N LYS A 12 3.83 -25.69 -2.63
CA LYS A 12 3.61 -24.28 -2.32
C LYS A 12 3.11 -23.62 -3.60
N VAL A 13 1.87 -23.12 -3.60
CA VAL A 13 1.34 -22.28 -4.68
C VAL A 13 2.23 -21.05 -4.76
N MET A 14 2.84 -20.82 -5.92
CA MET A 14 3.70 -19.67 -6.16
C MET A 14 2.86 -18.56 -6.78
N TYR A 15 2.82 -17.41 -6.12
CA TYR A 15 2.01 -16.27 -6.55
C TYR A 15 2.83 -15.30 -7.42
N SER A 16 2.16 -14.42 -8.16
CA SER A 16 2.81 -13.39 -9.00
C SER A 16 3.82 -12.55 -8.21
N ALA A 17 3.52 -12.25 -6.93
CA ALA A 17 4.43 -11.54 -6.03
C ALA A 17 5.74 -12.30 -5.77
N ASP A 18 5.70 -13.64 -5.64
CA ASP A 18 6.90 -14.47 -5.46
C ASP A 18 7.78 -14.42 -6.73
N ILE A 19 7.16 -14.48 -7.91
CA ILE A 19 7.84 -14.40 -9.21
C ILE A 19 8.49 -13.02 -9.40
N ARG A 20 7.78 -11.94 -9.04
CA ARG A 20 8.31 -10.58 -9.05
C ARG A 20 9.51 -10.42 -8.13
N GLN A 21 9.41 -10.90 -6.90
CA GLN A 21 10.53 -10.83 -5.96
C GLN A 21 11.75 -11.61 -6.47
N GLY A 22 11.54 -12.79 -7.07
CA GLY A 22 12.61 -13.56 -7.71
C GLY A 22 13.29 -12.78 -8.85
N LEU A 23 12.50 -12.22 -9.76
CA LEU A 23 13.02 -11.42 -10.88
C LEU A 23 13.82 -10.20 -10.39
N LEU A 24 13.29 -9.45 -9.43
CA LEU A 24 13.98 -8.28 -8.87
C LEU A 24 15.30 -8.66 -8.20
N THR A 25 15.35 -9.81 -7.53
CA THR A 25 16.56 -10.33 -6.90
C THR A 25 17.64 -10.60 -7.94
N VAL A 26 17.30 -11.25 -9.06
CA VAL A 26 18.22 -11.51 -10.18
C VAL A 26 18.70 -10.22 -10.81
N ILE A 27 17.79 -9.28 -11.11
CA ILE A 27 18.13 -7.97 -11.68
C ILE A 27 19.08 -7.21 -10.77
N ASN A 28 18.80 -7.16 -9.46
CA ASN A 28 19.63 -6.44 -8.50
C ASN A 28 21.04 -7.04 -8.38
N ARG A 29 21.15 -8.37 -8.41
CA ARG A 29 22.45 -9.07 -8.39
C ARG A 29 23.33 -8.69 -9.59
N ARG A 30 22.72 -8.43 -10.74
CA ARG A 30 23.40 -8.03 -11.98
C ARG A 30 23.40 -6.52 -12.24
N ALA A 31 22.98 -5.69 -11.29
CA ALA A 31 22.74 -4.25 -11.49
C ALA A 31 23.96 -3.43 -11.97
N ASN A 32 25.17 -3.96 -11.80
CA ASN A 32 26.44 -3.36 -12.21
C ASN A 32 27.02 -3.98 -13.50
N LEU A 33 26.33 -4.94 -14.11
CA LEU A 33 26.72 -5.60 -15.35
C LEU A 33 25.86 -5.11 -16.51
N THR A 34 26.26 -5.48 -17.73
CA THR A 34 25.40 -5.32 -18.91
C THR A 34 24.21 -6.27 -18.80
N LEU A 35 23.01 -5.69 -18.72
CA LEU A 35 21.76 -6.47 -18.64
C LEU A 35 21.25 -6.80 -20.04
N GLN A 36 20.95 -8.07 -20.26
CA GLN A 36 20.30 -8.57 -21.47
C GLN A 36 19.06 -9.37 -21.09
N LEU A 37 17.97 -9.14 -21.83
CA LEU A 37 16.65 -9.67 -21.55
C LEU A 37 16.65 -11.19 -21.28
N ARG A 38 17.20 -11.96 -22.23
CA ARG A 38 17.18 -13.42 -22.19
C ARG A 38 17.97 -13.97 -21.02
N SER A 39 19.17 -13.43 -20.75
CA SER A 39 19.99 -13.89 -19.63
C SER A 39 19.32 -13.68 -18.27
N ILE A 40 18.55 -12.60 -18.12
CA ILE A 40 17.83 -12.30 -16.87
C ILE A 40 16.63 -13.22 -16.70
N LEU A 41 15.86 -13.42 -17.79
CA LEU A 41 14.71 -14.33 -17.78
C LEU A 41 15.12 -15.77 -17.53
N ASP A 42 16.17 -16.26 -18.19
CA ASP A 42 16.67 -17.64 -18.03
C ASP A 42 17.14 -17.88 -16.57
N GLU A 43 17.87 -16.93 -15.99
CA GLU A 43 18.31 -17.04 -14.58
C GLU A 43 17.12 -17.02 -13.61
N ALA A 44 16.18 -16.08 -13.78
CA ALA A 44 14.99 -16.00 -12.94
C ALA A 44 14.12 -17.25 -13.05
N ALA A 45 13.95 -17.80 -14.25
CA ALA A 45 13.15 -18.99 -14.47
C ALA A 45 13.77 -20.25 -13.85
N VAL A 46 15.10 -20.36 -13.89
CA VAL A 46 15.85 -21.43 -13.20
C VAL A 46 15.70 -21.32 -11.68
N GLU A 47 15.89 -20.12 -11.11
CA GLU A 47 15.81 -19.92 -9.66
C GLU A 47 14.41 -20.17 -9.11
N LEU A 48 13.39 -19.70 -9.81
CA LEU A 48 11.98 -19.91 -9.46
C LEU A 48 11.49 -21.32 -9.76
N LYS A 49 12.30 -22.14 -10.46
CA LYS A 49 11.96 -23.51 -10.90
C LYS A 49 10.68 -23.57 -11.73
N ILE A 50 10.52 -22.63 -12.65
CA ILE A 50 9.32 -22.50 -13.49
C ILE A 50 9.51 -22.95 -14.93
N ASN A 51 10.73 -23.35 -15.32
CA ASN A 51 11.01 -23.83 -16.68
C ASN A 51 10.07 -24.99 -17.07
N GLY A 52 9.43 -24.86 -18.23
CA GLY A 52 8.46 -25.83 -18.74
C GLY A 52 7.05 -25.65 -18.18
N ASN A 53 6.82 -24.69 -17.27
CA ASN A 53 5.49 -24.26 -16.85
C ASN A 53 5.13 -22.95 -17.56
N THR A 54 4.46 -23.07 -18.71
CA THR A 54 4.13 -21.93 -19.58
C THR A 54 3.34 -20.82 -18.88
N GLU A 55 2.43 -21.14 -17.96
CA GLU A 55 1.64 -20.14 -17.24
C GLU A 55 2.52 -19.29 -16.31
N MET A 56 3.45 -19.93 -15.60
CA MET A 56 4.40 -19.23 -14.73
C MET A 56 5.44 -18.45 -15.53
N GLU A 57 5.90 -18.98 -16.66
CA GLU A 57 6.78 -18.26 -17.60
C GLU A 57 6.10 -17.01 -18.17
N GLN A 58 4.83 -17.11 -18.56
CA GLN A 58 4.03 -15.96 -18.98
C GLN A 58 3.84 -14.94 -17.85
N THR A 59 3.66 -15.40 -16.61
CA THR A 59 3.60 -14.50 -15.45
C THR A 59 4.93 -13.77 -15.25
N LEU A 60 6.07 -14.46 -15.38
CA LEU A 60 7.40 -13.84 -15.31
C LEU A 60 7.58 -12.77 -16.40
N LEU A 61 7.13 -13.06 -17.63
CA LEU A 61 7.16 -12.10 -18.74
C LEU A 61 6.29 -10.87 -18.45
N THR A 62 5.06 -11.05 -17.98
CA THR A 62 4.16 -9.96 -17.60
C THR A 62 4.77 -9.07 -16.53
N VAL A 63 5.32 -9.69 -15.47
CA VAL A 63 5.96 -8.95 -14.39
C VAL A 63 7.16 -8.15 -14.89
N LEU A 64 7.99 -8.74 -15.76
CA LEU A 64 9.11 -8.02 -16.38
C LEU A 64 8.61 -6.83 -17.22
N HIS A 65 7.56 -7.02 -18.00
CA HIS A 65 6.94 -5.95 -18.79
C HIS A 65 6.40 -4.81 -17.92
N ASP A 66 5.83 -5.11 -16.76
CA ASP A 66 5.41 -4.09 -15.80
C ASP A 66 6.59 -3.27 -15.26
N LEU A 67 7.77 -3.87 -15.08
CA LEU A 67 8.97 -3.12 -14.66
C LEU A 67 9.41 -2.11 -15.75
N PHE A 68 9.23 -2.43 -17.03
CA PHE A 68 9.44 -1.46 -18.11
C PHE A 68 8.34 -0.40 -18.14
N ARG A 69 7.08 -0.82 -18.05
CA ARG A 69 5.91 0.08 -18.09
C ARG A 69 5.94 1.12 -16.97
N ASN A 70 6.39 0.74 -15.78
CA ASN A 70 6.46 1.61 -14.61
C ASN A 70 7.77 2.42 -14.55
N GLY A 71 8.62 2.32 -15.58
CA GLY A 71 9.85 3.11 -15.69
C GLY A 71 11.00 2.66 -14.79
N TYR A 72 10.94 1.46 -14.21
CA TYR A 72 12.05 0.88 -13.45
C TYR A 72 13.17 0.37 -14.35
N LEU A 73 12.79 -0.15 -15.51
CA LEU A 73 13.68 -0.59 -16.57
C LEU A 73 13.45 0.26 -17.82
N ALA A 74 14.52 0.49 -18.57
CA ALA A 74 14.45 1.13 -19.88
C ALA A 74 15.36 0.41 -20.88
N TRP A 75 14.97 0.42 -22.15
CA TRP A 75 15.75 -0.23 -23.21
C TRP A 75 17.09 0.45 -23.44
N GLY A 76 18.03 -0.35 -23.93
CA GLY A 76 19.42 0.01 -24.13
C GLY A 76 20.26 -0.06 -22.86
N HIS A 77 21.54 -0.41 -22.99
CA HIS A 77 22.50 -0.37 -21.90
C HIS A 77 23.35 0.92 -21.94
N ASN A 78 23.73 1.36 -23.14
CA ASN A 78 24.47 2.59 -23.43
C ASN A 78 24.29 2.95 -24.92
N ILE A 79 24.93 4.02 -25.40
CA ILE A 79 24.81 4.44 -26.81
C ILE A 79 25.28 3.36 -27.79
N ALA A 80 26.30 2.58 -27.44
CA ALA A 80 26.77 1.46 -28.28
C ALA A 80 25.79 0.27 -28.30
N ASN A 81 24.91 0.17 -27.31
CA ASN A 81 23.94 -0.92 -27.13
C ASN A 81 22.55 -0.32 -26.82
N ALA A 82 22.07 0.58 -27.67
CA ALA A 82 20.86 1.37 -27.40
C ALA A 82 19.55 0.61 -27.61
N GLN A 83 19.60 -0.55 -28.27
CA GLN A 83 18.44 -1.31 -28.70
C GLN A 83 18.25 -2.59 -27.86
N PRO A 84 17.06 -3.21 -27.89
CA PRO A 84 16.88 -4.58 -27.41
C PRO A 84 17.91 -5.54 -28.02
N PRO A 85 18.35 -6.59 -27.29
CA PRO A 85 17.79 -7.06 -26.02
C PRO A 85 18.40 -6.40 -24.79
N PHE A 86 19.25 -5.38 -24.97
CA PHE A 86 19.91 -4.68 -23.88
C PHE A 86 18.94 -3.75 -23.15
N PHE A 87 19.11 -3.64 -21.84
CA PHE A 87 18.35 -2.70 -21.02
C PHE A 87 19.19 -2.23 -19.83
N HIS A 88 18.68 -1.26 -19.08
CA HIS A 88 19.29 -0.79 -17.84
C HIS A 88 18.24 -0.51 -16.78
N ILE A 89 18.69 -0.48 -15.53
CA ILE A 89 17.89 -0.02 -14.39
C ILE A 89 17.96 1.50 -14.37
N THR A 90 16.80 2.16 -14.42
CA THR A 90 16.71 3.61 -14.36
C THR A 90 17.10 4.12 -12.97
N LYS A 91 17.29 5.44 -12.82
CA LYS A 91 17.50 6.05 -11.49
C LYS A 91 16.36 5.70 -10.52
N GLN A 92 15.12 5.74 -11.00
CA GLN A 92 13.93 5.36 -10.24
C GLN A 92 13.96 3.87 -9.85
N GLY A 93 14.28 2.98 -10.80
CA GLY A 93 14.38 1.55 -10.53
C GLY A 93 15.44 1.21 -9.48
N ARG A 94 16.58 1.93 -9.46
CA ARG A 94 17.63 1.73 -8.44
C ARG A 94 17.15 2.11 -7.04
N ILE A 95 16.43 3.24 -6.93
CA ILE A 95 15.85 3.68 -5.64
C ILE A 95 14.85 2.64 -5.13
N ALA A 96 13.97 2.15 -6.01
CA ALA A 96 12.97 1.14 -5.66
C ALA A 96 13.59 -0.21 -5.28
N LEU A 97 14.62 -0.68 -6.00
CA LEU A 97 15.30 -1.97 -5.72
C LEU A 97 16.13 -1.98 -4.42
N GLN A 98 16.61 -0.82 -3.98
CA GLN A 98 17.43 -0.72 -2.77
C GLN A 98 16.64 -0.94 -1.47
N THR A 99 15.32 -0.95 -1.53
CA THR A 99 14.48 -0.97 -0.34
C THR A 99 13.27 -1.87 -0.56
N LEU A 100 13.02 -2.83 0.37
CA LEU A 100 11.67 -3.36 0.64
C LEU A 100 10.85 -2.20 1.23
N SER A 101 10.61 -1.21 0.39
CA SER A 101 10.24 0.12 0.83
C SER A 101 8.76 0.24 1.00
N ARG A 102 8.41 1.18 1.87
CA ARG A 102 7.16 1.92 1.83
C ARG A 102 6.95 2.71 0.51
N ASP A 103 7.69 2.42 -0.57
CA ASP A 103 7.58 3.13 -1.84
C ASP A 103 6.31 2.65 -2.56
N PRO A 104 5.36 3.55 -2.86
CA PRO A 104 4.14 3.17 -3.54
C PRO A 104 4.35 2.64 -4.97
N MET A 105 5.53 2.86 -5.57
CA MET A 105 5.90 2.24 -6.84
C MET A 105 6.18 0.73 -6.71
N ASN A 106 6.35 0.21 -5.49
CA ASN A 106 6.47 -1.21 -5.19
C ASN A 106 5.23 -1.69 -4.42
N PRO A 107 4.09 -1.98 -5.09
CA PRO A 107 2.85 -2.32 -4.41
C PRO A 107 2.97 -3.46 -3.41
N ASP A 108 3.70 -4.52 -3.76
CA ASP A 108 3.87 -5.68 -2.88
C ASP A 108 4.74 -5.37 -1.67
N GLY A 109 5.87 -4.67 -1.87
CA GLY A 109 6.72 -4.19 -0.77
C GLY A 109 5.98 -3.23 0.15
N TYR A 110 5.20 -2.31 -0.43
CA TYR A 110 4.37 -1.37 0.30
C TYR A 110 3.31 -2.08 1.16
N LYS A 111 2.54 -3.01 0.58
CA LYS A 111 1.52 -3.78 1.30
C LYS A 111 2.15 -4.63 2.40
N ALA A 112 3.27 -5.29 2.12
CA ALA A 112 4.00 -6.07 3.12
C ALA A 112 4.44 -5.17 4.28
N TYR A 113 5.04 -4.01 4.00
CA TYR A 113 5.40 -3.02 5.00
C TYR A 113 4.17 -2.58 5.81
N LEU A 114 3.08 -2.19 5.15
CA LEU A 114 1.84 -1.75 5.80
C LEU A 114 1.29 -2.81 6.77
N LEU A 115 1.28 -4.08 6.37
CA LEU A 115 0.81 -5.19 7.19
C LEU A 115 1.72 -5.51 8.38
N THR A 116 3.01 -5.14 8.32
CA THR A 116 3.87 -5.15 9.53
C THR A 116 3.49 -4.04 10.52
N GLN A 117 2.83 -2.98 10.02
CA GLN A 117 2.49 -1.83 10.85
C GLN A 117 1.12 -1.95 11.50
N VAL A 118 0.13 -2.46 10.76
CA VAL A 118 -1.27 -2.45 11.17
C VAL A 118 -2.04 -3.61 10.53
N SER A 119 -2.96 -4.21 11.28
CA SER A 119 -3.95 -5.13 10.73
C SER A 119 -5.15 -4.34 10.19
N LEU A 120 -5.40 -4.45 8.89
CA LEU A 120 -6.52 -3.79 8.21
C LEU A 120 -7.59 -4.80 7.80
N SER A 121 -8.85 -4.38 7.79
CA SER A 121 -9.92 -5.20 7.20
C SER A 121 -9.81 -5.23 5.66
N ALA A 122 -10.61 -6.08 5.02
CA ALA A 122 -10.58 -6.25 3.57
C ALA A 122 -10.93 -4.96 2.81
N ILE A 123 -11.80 -4.11 3.35
CA ILE A 123 -12.31 -2.92 2.64
C ILE A 123 -11.24 -1.82 2.51
N PRO A 124 -10.58 -1.34 3.59
CA PRO A 124 -9.44 -0.44 3.42
C PRO A 124 -8.34 -1.03 2.54
N MET A 125 -8.05 -2.32 2.69
CA MET A 125 -6.98 -2.98 1.90
C MET A 125 -7.30 -3.04 0.41
N SER A 126 -8.57 -3.22 0.02
CA SER A 126 -8.95 -3.20 -1.40
C SER A 126 -8.75 -1.81 -2.02
N TYR A 127 -9.12 -0.74 -1.31
CA TYR A 127 -8.87 0.62 -1.78
C TYR A 127 -7.38 0.96 -1.84
N ILE A 128 -6.58 0.49 -0.89
CA ILE A 128 -5.12 0.66 -0.92
C ILE A 128 -4.50 -0.06 -2.12
N THR A 129 -4.97 -1.27 -2.40
CA THR A 129 -4.49 -2.05 -3.56
C THR A 129 -4.78 -1.30 -4.87
N GLU A 130 -6.02 -0.84 -5.05
CA GLU A 130 -6.40 -0.05 -6.23
C GLU A 130 -5.65 1.29 -6.31
N ALA A 131 -5.39 1.94 -5.17
CA ALA A 131 -4.59 3.16 -5.11
C ALA A 131 -3.16 2.92 -5.64
N LEU A 132 -2.53 1.82 -5.25
CA LEU A 132 -1.20 1.45 -5.72
C LEU A 132 -1.20 1.11 -7.20
N ASP A 133 -2.20 0.37 -7.68
CA ASP A 133 -2.32 -0.02 -9.09
C ASP A 133 -2.51 1.21 -9.99
N THR A 134 -3.43 2.10 -9.62
CA THR A 134 -3.67 3.37 -10.33
C THR A 134 -2.45 4.30 -10.27
N TYR A 135 -1.71 4.31 -9.15
CA TYR A 135 -0.49 5.12 -9.01
C TYR A 135 0.59 4.66 -9.99
N ASN A 136 0.81 3.34 -10.06
CA ASN A 136 1.78 2.73 -10.98
C ASN A 136 1.34 2.82 -12.45
N ALA A 137 0.04 3.01 -12.72
CA ALA A 137 -0.50 3.30 -14.04
C ALA A 137 -0.44 4.81 -14.42
N ASN A 138 0.15 5.67 -13.58
CA ASN A 138 0.16 7.13 -13.74
C ASN A 138 -1.24 7.78 -13.74
N CYS A 139 -2.24 7.13 -13.15
CA CYS A 139 -3.61 7.63 -13.02
C CYS A 139 -3.79 8.39 -11.69
N HIS A 140 -3.04 9.49 -11.49
CA HIS A 140 -2.93 10.16 -10.19
C HIS A 140 -4.26 10.67 -9.61
N LYS A 141 -5.22 11.09 -10.44
CA LYS A 141 -6.57 11.45 -9.96
C LYS A 141 -7.30 10.25 -9.36
N ALA A 142 -7.23 9.09 -10.02
CA ALA A 142 -7.80 7.85 -9.51
C ALA A 142 -7.09 7.41 -8.23
N THR A 143 -5.75 7.53 -8.19
CA THR A 143 -4.97 7.27 -6.98
C THR A 143 -5.45 8.11 -5.81
N ALA A 144 -5.63 9.44 -5.99
CA ALA A 144 -6.13 10.31 -4.93
C ALA A 144 -7.50 9.81 -4.42
N VAL A 145 -8.45 9.54 -5.31
CA VAL A 145 -9.77 9.03 -4.93
C VAL A 145 -9.65 7.75 -4.09
N MET A 146 -8.83 6.78 -4.52
CA MET A 146 -8.67 5.51 -3.81
C MET A 146 -7.99 5.67 -2.45
N VAL A 147 -6.99 6.55 -2.32
CA VAL A 147 -6.39 6.89 -1.02
C VAL A 147 -7.43 7.54 -0.09
N GLY A 148 -8.27 8.43 -0.62
CA GLY A 148 -9.39 9.03 0.11
C GLY A 148 -10.38 7.98 0.62
N CYS A 149 -10.80 7.05 -0.24
CA CYS A 149 -11.68 5.94 0.13
C CYS A 149 -11.07 5.01 1.18
N ALA A 150 -9.77 4.71 1.09
CA ALA A 150 -9.06 3.92 2.10
C ALA A 150 -9.08 4.61 3.47
N ALA A 151 -8.72 5.90 3.52
CA ALA A 151 -8.70 6.67 4.76
C ALA A 151 -10.12 6.87 5.36
N GLU A 152 -11.13 7.07 4.51
CA GLU A 152 -12.54 7.09 4.92
C GLU A 152 -12.96 5.74 5.51
N SER A 153 -12.63 4.62 4.87
CA SER A 153 -12.95 3.29 5.40
C SER A 153 -12.30 3.04 6.77
N VAL A 154 -11.03 3.40 6.95
CA VAL A 154 -10.33 3.31 8.25
C VAL A 154 -11.03 4.18 9.31
N THR A 155 -11.46 5.38 8.94
CA THR A 155 -12.20 6.29 9.81
C THR A 155 -13.54 5.71 10.25
N LEU A 156 -14.27 5.08 9.33
CA LEU A 156 -15.56 4.46 9.62
C LEU A 156 -15.39 3.28 10.59
N GLU A 157 -14.32 2.49 10.48
CA GLU A 157 -14.03 1.44 11.47
C GLU A 157 -13.70 2.00 12.87
N LEU A 158 -12.94 3.10 12.92
CA LEU A 158 -12.66 3.81 14.17
C LEU A 158 -13.97 4.33 14.78
N ARG A 159 -14.86 4.91 13.97
CA ARG A 159 -16.21 5.32 14.38
C ARG A 159 -16.97 4.15 14.99
N GLU A 160 -17.06 3.00 14.32
CA GLU A 160 -17.82 1.85 14.82
C GLU A 160 -17.29 1.39 16.18
N THR A 161 -15.96 1.38 16.35
CA THR A 161 -15.31 1.01 17.62
C THR A 161 -15.71 1.98 18.74
N LEU A 162 -15.66 3.29 18.47
CA LEU A 162 -16.04 4.32 19.42
C LEU A 162 -17.54 4.24 19.79
N VAL A 163 -18.42 4.14 18.80
CA VAL A 163 -19.88 4.04 19.00
C VAL A 163 -20.21 2.81 19.84
N LYS A 164 -19.61 1.66 19.54
CA LYS A 164 -19.80 0.42 20.29
C LYS A 164 -19.36 0.58 21.74
N ARG A 165 -18.18 1.16 21.97
CA ARG A 165 -17.65 1.38 23.32
C ARG A 165 -18.53 2.33 24.13
N MET A 166 -18.90 3.49 23.58
CA MET A 166 -19.79 4.44 24.23
C MET A 166 -21.12 3.79 24.64
N THR A 167 -21.72 3.03 23.72
CA THR A 167 -22.98 2.32 23.98
C THR A 167 -22.81 1.30 25.11
N SER A 168 -21.69 0.56 25.16
CA SER A 168 -21.41 -0.39 26.24
C SER A 168 -21.24 0.24 27.62
N LEU A 169 -20.85 1.52 27.67
CA LEU A 169 -20.72 2.31 28.89
C LEU A 169 -22.03 3.03 29.28
N GLY A 170 -23.12 2.83 28.51
CA GLY A 170 -24.39 3.51 28.72
C GLY A 170 -24.43 4.96 28.22
N HIS A 171 -23.43 5.40 27.47
CA HIS A 171 -23.43 6.72 26.84
C HIS A 171 -24.20 6.70 25.51
N ASN A 172 -24.90 7.79 25.22
CA ASN A 172 -25.56 8.00 23.93
C ASN A 172 -24.56 8.62 22.93
N PRO A 173 -24.18 7.91 21.85
CA PRO A 173 -23.26 8.45 20.84
C PRO A 173 -23.89 9.66 20.13
N PRO A 174 -23.14 10.73 19.84
CA PRO A 174 -23.64 11.89 19.11
C PRO A 174 -24.23 11.52 17.75
N ALA A 175 -25.35 12.16 17.37
CA ALA A 175 -26.02 11.91 16.09
C ALA A 175 -25.09 12.13 14.88
N LYS A 176 -24.14 13.05 14.99
CA LYS A 176 -23.14 13.35 13.94
C LYS A 176 -22.24 12.15 13.61
N LEU A 177 -22.02 11.21 14.53
CA LEU A 177 -21.30 9.97 14.21
C LEU A 177 -22.06 9.13 13.19
N LYS A 178 -23.40 9.20 13.17
CA LYS A 178 -24.25 8.47 12.21
C LYS A 178 -24.45 9.22 10.89
N ASN A 179 -23.77 10.35 10.67
CA ASN A 179 -23.93 11.13 9.45
C ASN A 179 -23.29 10.41 8.25
N TRP A 180 -23.89 10.58 7.06
CA TRP A 180 -23.34 10.11 5.79
C TRP A 180 -22.12 10.94 5.33
N LYS A 181 -21.98 12.19 5.80
CA LYS A 181 -20.85 13.06 5.49
C LYS A 181 -19.66 12.73 6.40
N ILE A 182 -18.61 12.14 5.83
CA ILE A 182 -17.40 11.79 6.58
C ILE A 182 -16.76 12.98 7.32
N GLY A 183 -16.86 14.20 6.79
CA GLY A 183 -16.37 15.40 7.47
C GLY A 183 -17.05 15.64 8.82
N GLU A 184 -18.36 15.44 8.91
CA GLU A 184 -19.10 15.57 10.18
C GLU A 184 -18.74 14.45 11.16
N VAL A 185 -18.52 13.24 10.64
CA VAL A 185 -18.06 12.09 11.43
C VAL A 185 -16.67 12.38 12.02
N LEU A 186 -15.72 12.82 11.21
CA LEU A 186 -14.36 13.17 11.62
C LEU A 186 -14.35 14.27 12.69
N SER A 187 -15.11 15.35 12.48
CA SER A 187 -15.24 16.41 13.48
C SER A 187 -15.83 15.89 14.79
N SER A 188 -16.82 15.00 14.71
CA SER A 188 -17.42 14.40 15.90
C SER A 188 -16.45 13.48 16.64
N ILE A 189 -15.68 12.65 15.93
CA ILE A 189 -14.63 11.80 16.55
C ILE A 189 -13.58 12.70 17.21
N LYS A 190 -13.09 13.72 16.50
CA LYS A 190 -12.11 14.67 17.02
C LYS A 190 -12.58 15.28 18.35
N ASN A 191 -13.79 15.83 18.38
CA ASN A 191 -14.31 16.46 19.59
C ASN A 191 -14.40 15.49 20.78
N ILE A 192 -14.75 14.22 20.52
CA ILE A 192 -14.80 13.19 21.57
C ILE A 192 -13.40 12.86 22.08
N LEU A 193 -12.45 12.65 21.17
CA LEU A 193 -11.07 12.29 21.51
C LEU A 193 -10.34 13.46 22.18
N ASP A 194 -10.54 14.69 21.73
CA ASP A 194 -9.95 15.90 22.31
C ASP A 194 -10.32 16.05 23.79
N ASN A 195 -11.58 15.74 24.15
CA ASN A 195 -12.05 15.75 25.54
C ASN A 195 -11.47 14.62 26.40
N GLN A 196 -10.84 13.62 25.79
CA GLN A 196 -10.27 12.45 26.47
C GLN A 196 -8.73 12.40 26.36
N THR A 197 -8.12 13.41 25.75
CA THR A 197 -6.68 13.45 25.48
C THR A 197 -5.82 13.33 26.75
N SER A 198 -6.33 13.84 27.88
CA SER A 198 -5.67 13.70 29.20
C SER A 198 -5.58 12.25 29.67
N ASN A 199 -6.51 11.40 29.24
CA ASN A 199 -6.63 10.00 29.62
C ASN A 199 -5.88 9.07 28.65
N MET A 200 -5.32 9.63 27.57
CA MET A 200 -4.46 8.88 26.66
C MET A 200 -3.06 8.68 27.26
N PRO A 201 -2.44 7.51 27.06
CA PRO A 201 -1.01 7.34 27.28
C PRO A 201 -0.22 8.39 26.50
N GLN A 202 0.88 8.88 27.09
CA GLN A 202 1.71 9.93 26.47
C GLN A 202 2.11 9.63 25.02
N PRO A 203 2.59 8.41 24.66
CA PRO A 203 2.97 8.12 23.28
C PRO A 203 1.80 8.21 22.29
N LEU A 204 0.59 7.81 22.70
CA LEU A 204 -0.61 7.88 21.86
C LEU A 204 -1.05 9.33 21.69
N ARG A 205 -1.05 10.11 22.77
CA ARG A 205 -1.39 11.54 22.73
C ARG A 205 -0.48 12.32 21.79
N GLU A 206 0.83 12.07 21.86
CA GLU A 206 1.81 12.74 20.99
C GLU A 206 1.56 12.39 19.52
N LYS A 207 1.35 11.11 19.20
CA LYS A 207 0.99 10.68 17.83
C LYS A 207 -0.33 11.30 17.37
N TYR A 208 -1.36 11.29 18.20
CA TYR A 208 -2.65 11.88 17.89
C TYR A 208 -2.50 13.36 17.53
N ASN A 209 -1.83 14.14 18.37
CA ASN A 209 -1.60 15.56 18.12
C ASN A 209 -0.78 15.82 16.85
N ALA A 210 0.19 14.97 16.54
CA ALA A 210 1.04 15.12 15.36
C ALA A 210 0.30 14.76 14.05
N PHE A 211 -0.47 13.67 14.04
CA PHE A 211 -0.97 13.08 12.80
C PHE A 211 -2.45 13.31 12.54
N TRP A 212 -3.26 13.67 13.54
CA TRP A 212 -4.72 13.79 13.35
C TRP A 212 -5.09 14.86 12.32
N THR A 213 -4.44 16.02 12.33
CA THR A 213 -4.72 17.08 11.34
C THR A 213 -4.36 16.62 9.93
N ALA A 214 -3.20 15.97 9.75
CA ALA A 214 -2.79 15.40 8.47
C ALA A 214 -3.76 14.29 8.00
N PHE A 215 -4.22 13.45 8.93
CA PHE A 215 -5.26 12.43 8.72
C PHE A 215 -6.54 13.03 8.15
N THR A 216 -7.02 14.14 8.73
CA THR A 216 -8.26 14.80 8.27
C THR A 216 -8.09 15.53 6.94
N GLU A 217 -6.96 16.20 6.71
CA GLU A 217 -6.71 16.94 5.47
C GLU A 217 -6.54 16.01 4.26
N GLN A 218 -5.93 14.84 4.46
CA GLN A 218 -5.77 13.87 3.39
C GLN A 218 -7.10 13.31 2.90
N ILE A 219 -8.08 13.10 3.80
CA ILE A 219 -9.46 12.73 3.41
C ILE A 219 -10.12 13.90 2.66
N ARG A 220 -9.89 15.14 3.11
CA ARG A 220 -10.51 16.33 2.52
C ARG A 220 -10.03 16.63 1.10
N ILE A 221 -8.71 16.68 0.89
CA ILE A 221 -8.08 16.99 -0.40
C ILE A 221 -8.43 15.93 -1.44
N ASN A 222 -8.25 14.65 -1.07
CA ASN A 222 -8.42 13.55 -2.01
C ASN A 222 -9.89 13.29 -2.40
N ARG A 223 -10.85 13.69 -1.56
CA ARG A 223 -12.28 13.57 -1.86
C ARG A 223 -12.83 14.81 -2.58
N ASN A 224 -12.51 15.99 -2.08
CA ASN A 224 -13.10 17.23 -2.58
C ASN A 224 -12.40 17.76 -3.84
N ASP A 225 -11.07 17.63 -3.95
CA ASP A 225 -10.33 18.21 -5.08
C ASP A 225 -10.17 17.23 -6.24
N ALA A 226 -9.99 15.93 -5.97
CA ALA A 226 -9.89 14.91 -7.03
C ALA A 226 -11.25 14.47 -7.59
N GLY A 227 -12.31 14.52 -6.76
CA GLY A 227 -13.66 14.08 -7.12
C GLY A 227 -14.58 15.18 -7.68
N HIS A 228 -14.24 16.45 -7.50
CA HIS A 228 -14.99 17.56 -8.09
C HIS A 228 -14.19 18.23 -9.22
N PRO A 229 -14.81 18.52 -10.38
CA PRO A 229 -14.13 19.10 -11.55
C PRO A 229 -13.87 20.61 -11.36
N ILE A 230 -13.12 20.98 -10.32
CA ILE A 230 -12.85 22.39 -9.96
C ILE A 230 -11.60 22.90 -10.69
N SER A 231 -10.64 22.03 -11.02
CA SER A 231 -9.42 22.34 -11.75
C SER A 231 -9.14 21.30 -12.84
N VAL A 232 -8.42 21.70 -13.90
CA VAL A 232 -7.93 20.80 -14.95
C VAL A 232 -6.95 19.77 -14.37
N ASP A 233 -6.17 20.17 -13.36
CA ASP A 233 -5.19 19.30 -12.69
C ASP A 233 -5.14 19.56 -11.16
N PRO A 234 -6.13 19.04 -10.41
CA PRO A 234 -6.23 19.28 -8.96
C PRO A 234 -5.23 18.47 -8.14
N VAL A 235 -4.52 17.51 -8.75
CA VAL A 235 -3.72 16.50 -8.06
C VAL A 235 -2.43 16.25 -8.84
N THR A 236 -1.27 16.39 -8.19
CA THR A 236 0.03 16.11 -8.80
C THR A 236 0.55 14.74 -8.38
N GLN A 237 1.52 14.19 -9.13
CA GLN A 237 2.19 12.94 -8.76
C GLN A 237 2.81 13.02 -7.36
N GLU A 238 3.41 14.16 -7.02
CA GLU A 238 4.08 14.39 -5.73
C GLU A 238 3.07 14.38 -4.57
N SER A 239 1.89 15.00 -4.76
CA SER A 239 0.89 15.06 -3.70
C SER A 239 0.27 13.69 -3.40
N VAL A 240 0.01 12.87 -4.42
CA VAL A 240 -0.48 11.49 -4.21
C VAL A 240 0.61 10.56 -3.71
N HIS A 241 1.86 10.75 -4.15
CA HIS A 241 2.99 9.98 -3.60
C HIS A 241 3.14 10.27 -2.10
N ALA A 242 3.11 11.54 -1.69
CA ALA A 242 3.16 11.93 -0.29
C ALA A 242 1.98 11.35 0.51
N SER A 243 0.77 11.39 -0.07
CA SER A 243 -0.41 10.78 0.52
C SER A 243 -0.23 9.28 0.77
N LEU A 244 0.28 8.54 -0.22
CA LEU A 244 0.59 7.11 -0.07
C LEU A 244 1.69 6.87 0.97
N LEU A 245 2.71 7.72 1.08
CA LEU A 245 3.75 7.58 2.09
C LEU A 245 3.24 7.78 3.53
N ILE A 246 2.24 8.65 3.73
CA ILE A 246 1.68 8.99 5.05
C ILE A 246 0.60 7.99 5.50
N LEU A 247 -0.09 7.34 4.55
CA LEU A 247 -1.20 6.44 4.83
C LEU A 247 -0.91 5.31 5.85
N PRO A 248 0.29 4.68 5.89
CA PRO A 248 0.59 3.66 6.90
C PRO A 248 0.59 4.23 8.33
N ASP A 249 1.11 5.44 8.52
CA ASP A 249 1.13 6.10 9.84
C ASP A 249 -0.29 6.49 10.28
N GLN A 250 -1.13 6.89 9.33
CA GLN A 250 -2.55 7.17 9.55
C GLN A 250 -3.34 5.93 9.97
N ALA A 251 -3.16 4.83 9.24
CA ALA A 251 -3.79 3.56 9.57
C ALA A 251 -3.32 3.04 10.94
N ARG A 252 -2.04 3.20 11.26
CA ARG A 252 -1.48 2.89 12.58
C ARG A 252 -2.09 3.75 13.68
N LEU A 253 -2.22 5.07 13.50
CA LEU A 253 -2.87 5.94 14.49
C LEU A 253 -4.30 5.48 14.76
N ALA A 254 -5.07 5.18 13.71
CA ALA A 254 -6.44 4.70 13.86
C ALA A 254 -6.50 3.36 14.62
N ALA A 255 -5.56 2.44 14.39
CA ALA A 255 -5.46 1.19 15.13
C ALA A 255 -5.10 1.43 16.61
N ASP A 256 -4.08 2.23 16.90
CA ASP A 256 -3.67 2.56 18.27
C ASP A 256 -4.85 3.22 19.04
N LEU A 257 -5.63 4.08 18.36
CA LEU A 257 -6.85 4.68 18.93
C LEU A 257 -7.94 3.64 19.17
N LYS A 258 -8.20 2.71 18.24
CA LYS A 258 -9.17 1.62 18.41
C LYS A 258 -8.83 0.77 19.62
N ASP A 259 -7.56 0.43 19.79
CA ASP A 259 -7.08 -0.37 20.92
C ASP A 259 -7.31 0.37 22.25
N TRP A 260 -6.89 1.63 22.34
CA TRP A 260 -7.12 2.46 23.52
C TRP A 260 -8.61 2.66 23.83
N ILE A 261 -9.45 2.85 22.82
CA ILE A 261 -10.90 2.96 22.98
C ILE A 261 -11.46 1.68 23.63
N ASN A 262 -11.04 0.51 23.16
CA ASN A 262 -11.54 -0.75 23.68
C ASN A 262 -11.10 -1.01 25.13
N THR A 263 -9.90 -0.58 25.52
CA THR A 263 -9.33 -0.92 26.84
C THR A 263 -9.54 0.14 27.90
N SER A 264 -9.57 1.42 27.53
CA SER A 264 -9.30 2.52 28.46
C SER A 264 -10.23 3.72 28.31
N TYR A 265 -10.99 3.81 27.22
CA TYR A 265 -12.04 4.84 27.10
C TYR A 265 -13.13 4.57 28.14
N THR A 266 -13.49 5.62 28.88
CA THR A 266 -14.49 5.66 29.94
C THR A 266 -15.47 6.79 29.71
#